data_AF-A0A0F9DS94-F1
#
_entry.id   AF-A0A0F9DS94-F1
#
_cell.length_a   1.000
_cell.length_b   1.000
_cell.length_c   1.000
_cell.angle_alpha   90.00
_cell.angle_beta   90.00
_cell.angle_gamma   90.00
#
_symmetry.space_group_name_H-M   'P 1'
#
loop_
_entity.id
_entity.type
_entity.pdbx_description
1 polymer ?
#
loop_
_entity_poly.entity_id
_entity_poly.type
_entity_poly.pdbx_seq_one_letter_code
_entity_poly.pdbx_strand_id
1 'polypeptide(L)' 'HAREILKIRETLNKIINHHTGQPLEKIQEDTDRDYFMTAKEACAYGVVDEVIKSIAK' A
#
# COMPACT_ATOMS: atom_id res chain seq x y z
N HIS A 1 -21.82 -4.97 13.84
CA HIS A 1 -21.21 -4.97 12.50
C HIS A 1 -19.92 -4.16 12.37
N ALA A 2 -19.71 -3.07 13.13
CA ALA A 2 -18.48 -2.26 13.04
C ALA A 2 -17.17 -2.97 13.44
N ARG A 3 -17.20 -3.93 14.38
CA ARG A 3 -15.98 -4.64 14.86
C ARG A 3 -15.27 -5.45 13.77
N GLU A 4 -16.04 -6.09 12.88
CA GLU A 4 -15.47 -6.87 11.78
C GLU A 4 -14.79 -5.97 10.75
N ILE A 5 -15.37 -4.80 10.47
CA ILE A 5 -14.79 -3.82 9.54
C ILE A 5 -13.44 -3.32 10.07
N LEU A 6 -13.35 -3.01 11.36
CA LEU A 6 -12.09 -2.59 11.99
C LEU A 6 -11.03 -3.71 11.95
N LYS A 7 -11.43 -4.96 12.22
CA LYS A 7 -10.54 -6.11 12.16
C LYS A 7 -10.00 -6.36 10.74
N ILE A 8 -10.85 -6.22 9.72
CA ILE A 8 -10.46 -6.33 8.31
C ILE A 8 -9.47 -5.22 7.96
N ARG A 9 -9.75 -3.97 8.31
CA ARG A 9 -8.86 -2.83 8.05
C ARG A 9 -7.49 -3.03 8.71
N GLU A 10 -7.46 -3.48 9.97
CA GLU A 10 -6.21 -3.77 10.66
C GLU A 10 -5.41 -4.91 9.99
N THR A 11 -6.10 -5.94 9.52
CA THR A 11 -5.48 -7.06 8.79
C THR A 11 -4.86 -6.60 7.48
N LEU A 12 -5.58 -5.79 6.70
CA LEU A 12 -5.08 -5.21 5.46
C LEU A 12 -3.85 -4.34 5.70
N ASN A 13 -3.88 -3.48 6.72
CA ASN A 13 -2.75 -2.59 7.02
C ASN A 13 -1.49 -3.36 7.42
N LYS A 14 -1.65 -4.49 8.14
CA LYS A 14 -0.53 -5.40 8.45
C LYS A 14 0.05 -6.07 7.21
N ILE A 15 -0.79 -6.49 6.26
CA ILE A 15 -0.34 -7.07 4.99
C ILE A 15 0.47 -6.02 4.20
N ILE A 16 -0.05 -4.79 4.09
CA ILE A 16 0.65 -3.70 3.40
C ILE A 16 1.99 -3.40 4.09
N ASN A 17 2.02 -3.33 5.43
CA ASN A 17 3.25 -3.11 6.18
C ASN A 17 4.30 -4.18 5.91
N HIS A 18 3.89 -5.45 5.90
CA HIS A 18 4.78 -6.58 5.69
C HIS A 18 5.43 -6.55 4.31
N HIS A 19 4.67 -6.22 3.26
CA HIS A 19 5.17 -6.25 1.89
C HIS A 19 5.87 -4.95 1.45
N THR A 20 5.43 -3.80 1.94
CA THR A 20 5.99 -2.49 1.55
C THR A 20 7.11 -2.00 2.48
N GLY A 21 7.20 -2.55 3.70
CA GLY A 21 8.11 -2.07 4.74
C GLY A 21 7.73 -0.71 5.34
N GLN A 22 6.60 -0.11 4.92
CA GLN A 22 6.15 1.18 5.41
C GLN A 22 5.60 1.07 6.84
N PRO A 23 5.82 2.06 7.72
CA PRO A 23 5.27 2.05 9.06
C PRO A 23 3.73 1.93 9.09
N LEU A 24 3.19 1.20 10.06
CA LEU A 24 1.74 1.01 10.21
C LEU A 24 0.96 2.32 10.36
N GLU A 25 1.53 3.30 11.06
CA GLU A 25 0.92 4.63 11.26
C GLU A 25 0.71 5.34 9.92
N LYS A 26 1.75 5.34 9.06
CA LYS A 26 1.68 5.91 7.72
C LYS A 26 0.65 5.20 6.84
N ILE A 27 0.63 3.87 6.87
CA ILE A 27 -0.37 3.09 6.11
C ILE A 27 -1.79 3.40 6.62
N GLN A 28 -2.00 3.59 7.92
CA GLN A 28 -3.31 3.92 8.46
C GLN A 28 -3.84 5.26 7.94
N GLU A 29 -2.97 6.27 7.84
CA GLU A 29 -3.29 7.58 7.27
C GLU A 29 -3.54 7.47 5.75
N ASP A 30 -2.64 6.80 5.02
CA ASP A 30 -2.74 6.64 3.57
C ASP A 30 -3.95 5.80 3.15
N THR A 31 -4.38 4.84 3.98
CA THR A 31 -5.56 3.98 3.72
C THR A 31 -6.86 4.54 4.29
N ASP A 32 -6.84 5.73 4.91
CA ASP A 32 -8.07 6.35 5.40
C ASP A 32 -8.96 6.90 4.28
N ARG A 33 -8.34 7.23 3.14
CA ARG A 33 -9.02 7.60 1.90
C ARG A 33 -8.33 6.96 0.70
N ASP A 34 -8.93 7.13 -0.47
CA ASP A 34 -8.30 6.73 -1.73
C ASP A 34 -6.99 7.49 -1.93
N TYR A 35 -5.87 6.77 -1.86
CA TYR A 35 -4.54 7.29 -2.08
C TYR A 35 -3.99 6.78 -3.41
N PHE A 36 -4.07 7.63 -4.43
CA PHE A 36 -3.55 7.32 -5.76
C PHE A 36 -2.07 7.63 -5.85
N MET A 37 -1.30 6.67 -6.36
CA MET A 37 0.13 6.80 -6.59
C MET A 37 0.45 6.68 -8.08
N THR A 38 1.39 7.47 -8.56
CA THR A 38 2.06 7.22 -9.83
C THR A 38 2.93 5.96 -9.75
N ALA A 39 3.32 5.39 -10.89
CA ALA A 39 4.19 4.21 -10.91
C ALA A 39 5.51 4.42 -10.13
N LYS A 40 6.09 5.63 -10.19
CA LYS A 40 7.31 5.97 -9.44
C LYS A 40 7.07 6.02 -7.94
N GLU A 41 5.94 6.61 -7.52
CA GLU A 41 5.56 6.68 -6.11
C GLU A 41 5.26 5.29 -5.57
N ALA A 42 4.54 4.45 -6.30
CA ALA A 42 4.27 3.07 -5.92
C ALA A 42 5.57 2.26 -5.75
N CYS A 43 6.57 2.50 -6.60
CA CYS A 43 7.88 1.88 -6.48
C CYS A 43 8.64 2.37 -5.23
N ALA A 44 8.69 3.69 -5.02
CA ALA A 44 9.30 4.27 -3.82
C ALA A 44 8.59 3.89 -2.51
N TYR A 45 7.28 3.65 -2.59
CA TYR A 45 6.48 3.18 -1.46
C TYR A 45 6.74 1.70 -1.14
N GLY A 46 7.27 0.92 -2.09
CA GLY A 46 7.48 -0.52 -1.95
C GLY A 46 6.28 -1.37 -2.35
N VAL A 47 5.31 -0.80 -3.07
CA VAL A 47 4.16 -1.54 -3.62
C VAL A 47 4.57 -2.34 -4.86
N VAL A 48 5.54 -1.84 -5.63
CA VAL A 48 6.08 -2.49 -6.83
C VAL A 48 7.60 -2.41 -6.83
N ASP A 49 8.26 -3.42 -7.40
CA ASP A 49 9.72 -3.49 -7.38
C ASP A 49 10.38 -2.60 -8.45
N GLU A 50 9.80 -2.55 -9.65
CA GLU A 50 10.37 -1.80 -10.78
C GLU A 50 9.28 -1.24 -11.73
N VAL A 51 9.57 -0.08 -12.35
CA VAL A 51 8.72 0.54 -13.38
C VAL A 51 9.36 0.36 -14.77
N ILE A 52 8.79 -0.56 -15.56
CA ILE A 52 9.27 -0.86 -16.92
C ILE A 52 8.75 0.22 -17.89
N LYS A 53 9.65 0.94 -18.57
CA LYS A 53 9.30 2.02 -19.53
C LYS A 53 9.07 1.53 -20.96
N SER A 54 9.68 0.43 -21.34
CA SER A 54 9.54 -0.16 -22.67
C SER A 54 9.85 -1.64 -22.57
N ILE A 55 8.96 -2.47 -23.12
CA ILE A 55 9.23 -3.89 -23.29
C ILE A 55 9.94 -3.97 -24.64
N ALA A 56 11.25 -4.23 -24.62
CA ALA A 56 12.00 -4.44 -25.86
C ALA A 56 11.33 -5.58 -26.63
N LYS A 57 10.97 -5.29 -27.88
CA LYS A 57 10.27 -6.21 -28.78
C LYS A 57 11.26 -7.12 -29.48
#